data_AF-A0A976DMQ4-F1
#
_entry.id   AF-A0A976DMQ4-F1
#
_cell.length_a   1.000
_cell.length_b   1.000
_cell.length_c   1.000
_cell.angle_alpha   90.00
_cell.angle_beta   90.00
_cell.angle_gamma   90.00
#
_symmetry.space_group_name_H-M   'P 1'
#
loop_
_entity.id
_entity.type
_entity.pdbx_description
1 polymer ?
#
loop_
_entity_poly.entity_id
_entity_poly.type
_entity_poly.pdbx_seq_one_letter_code
_entity_poly.pdbx_strand_id
1 'polypeptide(L)'
;DRVQEVLGRRMLLENPSTYIAFTETAMTEVDFLSEIARRTGCGLLLDVNNVYISGINQNYDPSVYLEAFPLHQVGEIHLGGHDEDRDDHGQRLLIDSHGAPVVDPVWALYAQVIARGGPRPTLIEWDNDVPDWPVLQLEAARAAQVLEGVA
;
A
#
# COMPACT_ATOMS: atom_id res chain seq x y z
N ASP A 1 9.32 -19.44 6.42
CA ASP A 1 8.52 -19.55 7.66
C ASP A 1 9.33 -19.43 8.95
N ARG A 2 10.63 -19.80 8.98
CA ARG A 2 11.51 -19.71 10.19
C ARG A 2 11.25 -18.55 11.16
N VAL A 3 11.10 -17.31 10.70
CA VAL A 3 10.83 -16.16 11.59
C VAL A 3 9.47 -16.29 12.30
N GLN A 4 8.43 -16.73 11.59
CA GLN A 4 7.10 -16.96 12.16
C GLN A 4 7.11 -18.11 13.18
N GLU A 5 7.88 -19.18 12.92
CA GLU A 5 8.05 -20.29 13.86
C GLU A 5 8.72 -19.83 15.16
N VAL A 6 9.76 -18.99 15.05
CA VAL A 6 10.45 -18.40 16.20
C VAL A 6 9.55 -17.46 16.99
N LEU A 7 8.78 -16.61 16.31
CA LEU A 7 7.89 -15.64 16.94
C LEU A 7 6.57 -16.26 17.44
N GLY A 8 6.21 -17.45 16.96
CA GLY A 8 4.92 -18.09 17.24
C GLY A 8 3.71 -17.31 16.70
N ARG A 9 3.91 -16.47 15.68
CA ARG A 9 2.88 -15.58 15.11
C ARG A 9 2.96 -15.53 13.60
N ARG A 10 1.80 -15.40 12.96
CA ARG A 10 1.71 -15.09 11.53
C ARG A 10 2.15 -13.65 11.31
N MET A 11 3.09 -13.44 10.40
CA MET A 11 3.55 -12.11 10.00
C MET A 11 2.77 -11.65 8.76
N LEU A 12 2.69 -10.33 8.57
CA LEU A 12 2.28 -9.72 7.31
C LEU A 12 3.51 -9.19 6.59
N LEU A 13 3.60 -9.44 5.29
CA LEU A 13 4.62 -8.86 4.42
C LEU A 13 3.99 -7.76 3.57
N GLU A 14 4.61 -6.58 3.60
CA GLU A 14 4.15 -5.39 2.90
C GLU A 14 4.68 -5.30 1.46
N ASN A 15 3.90 -4.70 0.56
CA ASN A 15 4.37 -4.31 -0.77
C ASN A 15 5.20 -3.02 -0.69
N PRO A 16 6.44 -3.00 -1.23
CA PRO A 16 7.29 -1.83 -1.16
C PRO A 16 6.90 -0.77 -2.20
N SER A 17 7.37 0.47 -2.00
CA SER A 17 7.51 1.44 -3.08
C SER A 17 8.69 1.09 -3.99
N THR A 18 8.44 0.94 -5.30
CA THR A 18 9.42 0.55 -6.31
C THR A 18 9.86 1.72 -7.19
N TYR A 19 11.14 2.10 -7.08
CA TYR A 19 11.75 3.23 -7.80
C TYR A 19 12.53 2.80 -9.05
N ILE A 20 12.98 1.56 -9.10
CA ILE A 20 13.78 1.02 -10.19
C ILE A 20 13.19 -0.31 -10.62
N ALA A 21 12.65 -0.37 -11.84
CA ALA A 21 12.32 -1.62 -12.49
C ALA A 21 13.56 -2.20 -13.18
N PHE A 22 13.82 -3.50 -12.94
CA PHE A 22 14.83 -4.23 -13.68
C PHE A 22 14.25 -4.76 -15.00
N THR A 23 15.01 -4.67 -16.09
CA THR A 23 14.58 -5.23 -17.39
C THR A 23 14.44 -6.76 -17.35
N GLU A 24 15.21 -7.42 -16.47
CA GLU A 24 15.17 -8.86 -16.27
C GLU A 24 14.44 -9.18 -14.96
N THR A 25 13.11 -9.24 -15.01
CA THR A 25 12.30 -9.78 -13.91
C THR A 25 11.65 -11.10 -14.33
N ALA A 26 11.80 -12.13 -13.51
CA ALA A 26 11.20 -13.45 -13.77
C ALA A 26 9.71 -13.51 -13.37
N MET A 27 9.27 -12.57 -12.52
CA MET A 27 7.93 -12.52 -11.93
C MET A 27 7.52 -11.06 -11.75
N THR A 28 6.22 -10.79 -11.81
CA THR A 28 5.68 -9.50 -11.36
C THR A 28 5.79 -9.41 -9.83
N GLU A 29 5.75 -8.19 -9.26
CA GLU A 29 5.75 -8.01 -7.80
C GLU A 29 4.55 -8.71 -7.14
N VAL A 30 3.36 -8.63 -7.76
CA VAL A 30 2.15 -9.30 -7.28
C VAL A 30 2.31 -10.82 -7.28
N ASP A 31 2.88 -11.41 -8.34
CA ASP A 31 3.14 -12.84 -8.40
C ASP A 31 4.15 -13.27 -7.33
N PHE A 32 5.18 -12.45 -7.13
CA PHE A 32 6.23 -12.70 -6.14
C PHE A 32 5.66 -12.69 -4.71
N LEU A 33 4.90 -11.65 -4.34
CA LEU A 33 4.25 -11.54 -3.03
C LEU A 33 3.24 -12.68 -2.81
N SER A 34 2.44 -12.99 -3.83
CA SER A 34 1.49 -14.10 -3.79
C SER A 34 2.18 -15.44 -3.54
N GLU A 35 3.30 -15.69 -4.20
CA GLU A 35 4.05 -16.94 -4.05
C GLU A 35 4.79 -17.02 -2.70
N ILE A 36 5.30 -15.91 -2.17
CA ILE A 36 5.88 -15.87 -0.82
C ILE A 36 4.82 -16.20 0.22
N ALA A 37 3.65 -15.55 0.15
CA ALA A 37 2.57 -15.78 1.10
C ALA A 37 2.09 -17.24 1.03
N ARG A 38 1.93 -17.79 -0.18
CA ARG A 38 1.58 -19.20 -0.39
C ARG A 38 2.61 -20.17 0.17
N ARG A 39 3.91 -19.93 -0.04
CA ARG A 39 4.98 -20.84 0.39
C ARG A 39 5.26 -20.79 1.88
N THR A 40 5.06 -19.63 2.51
CA THR A 40 5.46 -19.40 3.90
C THR A 40 4.29 -19.35 4.87
N GLY A 41 3.06 -19.23 4.36
CA GLY A 41 1.86 -19.03 5.17
C GLY A 41 1.74 -17.64 5.80
N CYS A 42 2.64 -16.69 5.48
CA CYS A 42 2.47 -15.31 5.93
C CYS A 42 1.21 -14.69 5.33
N GLY A 43 0.72 -13.61 5.92
CA GLY A 43 -0.26 -12.74 5.28
C GLY A 43 0.45 -11.64 4.51
N LEU A 44 -0.35 -10.77 3.89
CA LEU A 44 0.12 -9.57 3.24
C LEU A 44 -0.41 -8.33 3.97
N LEU A 45 0.37 -7.27 3.96
CA LEU A 45 -0.04 -5.93 4.28
C LEU A 45 -0.07 -5.18 2.95
N LEU A 46 -1.17 -4.48 2.66
CA LEU A 46 -1.29 -3.71 1.43
C LEU A 46 -1.16 -2.23 1.75
N ASP A 47 -0.03 -1.62 1.40
CA ASP A 47 0.09 -0.17 1.37
C ASP A 47 -0.36 0.36 0.00
N VAL A 48 -1.48 1.09 0.00
CA VAL A 48 -2.07 1.68 -1.22
C VAL A 48 -1.24 2.87 -1.71
N ASN A 49 -0.59 3.61 -0.81
CA ASN A 49 0.33 4.69 -1.15
C ASN A 49 1.49 4.15 -1.97
N ASN A 50 2.09 3.03 -1.54
CA ASN A 50 3.20 2.39 -2.25
C ASN A 50 2.81 1.94 -3.66
N VAL A 51 1.59 1.42 -3.83
CA VAL A 51 1.07 1.06 -5.16
C VAL A 51 0.93 2.30 -6.06
N TYR A 52 0.42 3.40 -5.50
CA TYR A 52 0.27 4.66 -6.23
C TYR A 52 1.64 5.25 -6.63
N ILE A 53 2.57 5.38 -5.68
CA ILE A 53 3.94 5.85 -5.91
C ILE A 53 4.61 5.04 -7.02
N SER A 54 4.57 3.71 -6.90
CA SER A 54 5.21 2.81 -7.86
C SER A 54 4.59 2.93 -9.25
N GLY A 55 3.25 3.04 -9.35
CA GLY A 55 2.57 3.21 -10.63
C GLY A 55 2.90 4.54 -11.31
N ILE A 56 2.99 5.63 -10.56
CA ILE A 56 3.43 6.93 -11.10
C ILE A 56 4.89 6.87 -11.54
N ASN A 57 5.79 6.42 -10.66
CA ASN A 57 7.23 6.42 -10.91
C ASN A 57 7.62 5.47 -12.05
N GLN A 58 6.93 4.35 -12.21
CA GLN A 58 7.21 3.35 -13.26
C GLN A 58 6.22 3.43 -14.44
N ASN A 59 5.35 4.43 -14.46
CA ASN A 59 4.40 4.71 -15.54
C ASN A 59 3.48 3.51 -15.88
N TYR A 60 2.89 2.90 -14.86
CA TYR A 60 1.82 1.90 -15.00
C TYR A 60 0.58 2.30 -14.21
N ASP A 61 -0.57 1.70 -14.54
CA ASP A 61 -1.84 1.96 -13.86
C ASP A 61 -1.91 1.25 -12.48
N PRO A 62 -1.96 1.98 -11.36
CA PRO A 62 -2.10 1.41 -10.01
C PRO A 62 -3.35 0.53 -9.84
N SER A 63 -4.45 0.84 -10.54
CA SER A 63 -5.68 0.05 -10.44
C SER A 63 -5.48 -1.36 -11.00
N VAL A 64 -4.68 -1.53 -12.06
CA VAL A 64 -4.36 -2.86 -12.62
C VAL A 64 -3.54 -3.70 -11.62
N TYR A 65 -2.61 -3.07 -10.90
CA TYR A 65 -1.87 -3.73 -9.82
C TYR A 65 -2.82 -4.23 -8.72
N LEU A 66 -3.73 -3.37 -8.25
CA LEU A 66 -4.71 -3.72 -7.21
C LEU A 66 -5.71 -4.78 -7.67
N GLU A 67 -6.06 -4.79 -8.95
CA GLU A 67 -6.88 -5.83 -9.56
C GLU A 67 -6.26 -7.22 -9.41
N ALA A 68 -4.95 -7.33 -9.65
CA ALA A 68 -4.20 -8.57 -9.52
C ALA A 68 -3.86 -8.94 -8.06
N PHE A 69 -3.80 -7.97 -7.14
CA PHE A 69 -3.35 -8.19 -5.77
C PHE A 69 -4.24 -9.21 -5.02
N PRO A 70 -3.67 -10.19 -4.28
CA PRO A 70 -4.43 -11.26 -3.65
C PRO A 70 -5.11 -10.79 -2.35
N LEU A 71 -6.16 -9.97 -2.45
CA LEU A 71 -6.87 -9.34 -1.31
C LEU A 71 -7.36 -10.34 -0.24
N HIS A 72 -7.60 -11.60 -0.60
CA HIS A 72 -7.95 -12.65 0.36
C HIS A 72 -6.81 -12.99 1.34
N GLN A 73 -5.56 -12.65 1.01
CA GLN A 73 -4.38 -12.85 1.88
C GLN A 73 -4.03 -11.61 2.72
N VAL A 74 -4.66 -10.46 2.44
CA VAL A 74 -4.40 -9.18 3.10
C VAL A 74 -4.94 -9.18 4.53
N GLY A 75 -4.08 -8.98 5.52
CA GLY A 75 -4.48 -8.85 6.91
C GLY A 75 -4.80 -7.40 7.32
N GLU A 76 -4.13 -6.44 6.70
CA GLU A 76 -4.15 -5.03 7.06
C GLU A 76 -3.83 -4.16 5.83
N ILE A 77 -4.37 -2.95 5.81
CA ILE A 77 -4.17 -1.96 4.75
C ILE A 77 -3.54 -0.71 5.35
N HIS A 78 -2.53 -0.17 4.69
CA HIS A 78 -1.95 1.13 5.03
C HIS A 78 -2.37 2.20 4.02
N LEU A 79 -2.56 3.41 4.53
CA LEU A 79 -2.78 4.63 3.77
C LEU A 79 -1.83 5.71 4.30
N GLY A 80 -1.01 6.26 3.42
CA GLY A 80 -0.12 7.38 3.72
C GLY A 80 -0.16 8.44 2.63
N GLY A 81 0.47 9.58 2.91
CA GLY A 81 0.86 10.54 1.87
C GLY A 81 2.31 10.36 1.44
N HIS A 82 2.76 11.23 0.55
CA HIS A 82 4.09 11.18 -0.05
C HIS A 82 4.54 12.57 -0.44
N ASP A 83 5.85 12.73 -0.59
CA ASP A 83 6.42 13.92 -1.19
C ASP A 83 6.48 13.81 -2.71
N GLU A 84 6.54 14.97 -3.36
CA GLU A 84 6.76 15.08 -4.80
C GLU A 84 8.08 15.81 -5.06
N ASP A 85 8.91 15.20 -5.90
CA ASP A 85 10.18 15.72 -6.36
C ASP A 85 10.30 15.54 -7.89
N ARG A 86 11.49 15.81 -8.42
CA ARG A 86 11.86 15.58 -9.82
C ARG A 86 13.14 14.78 -9.91
N ASP A 87 13.19 13.85 -10.85
CA ASP A 87 14.45 13.15 -11.18
C ASP A 87 15.44 14.08 -11.91
N ASP A 88 16.64 13.56 -12.18
CA ASP A 88 17.70 14.28 -12.92
C ASP A 88 17.28 14.68 -14.36
N HIS A 89 16.19 14.14 -14.86
CA HIS A 89 15.60 14.44 -16.17
C HIS A 89 14.38 15.37 -16.08
N GLY A 90 14.03 15.83 -14.87
CA GLY A 90 12.89 16.70 -14.59
C GLY A 90 11.53 16.00 -14.59
N GLN A 91 11.50 14.66 -14.69
CA GLN A 91 10.28 13.87 -14.60
C GLN A 91 9.78 13.85 -13.16
N ARG A 92 8.46 13.76 -13.00
CA ARG A 92 7.81 13.69 -11.68
C ARG A 92 8.26 12.43 -10.96
N LEU A 93 8.66 12.57 -9.70
CA LEU A 93 9.11 11.50 -8.84
C LEU A 93 8.35 11.61 -7.51
N LEU A 94 7.68 10.54 -7.10
CA LEU A 94 7.02 10.47 -5.79
C LEU A 94 7.92 9.75 -4.80
N ILE A 95 8.05 10.33 -3.60
CA ILE A 95 8.89 9.80 -2.52
C ILE A 95 7.99 9.33 -1.38
N ASP A 96 8.22 8.07 -1.02
CA ASP A 96 7.56 7.34 0.04
C ASP A 96 8.02 7.82 1.42
N SER A 97 7.61 9.03 1.78
CA SER A 97 8.00 9.68 3.02
C SER A 97 6.99 9.53 4.15
N HIS A 98 5.74 9.20 3.83
CA HIS A 98 4.60 9.21 4.75
C HIS A 98 4.59 10.46 5.64
N GLY A 99 5.02 11.60 5.08
CA GLY A 99 5.17 12.89 5.78
C GLY A 99 4.11 13.91 5.40
N ALA A 100 3.09 13.51 4.64
CA ALA A 100 2.07 14.38 4.10
C ALA A 100 0.67 13.73 4.18
N PRO A 101 -0.42 14.52 4.03
CA PRO A 101 -1.77 13.97 4.01
C PRO A 101 -1.98 13.00 2.84
N VAL A 102 -2.83 12.00 3.06
CA VAL A 102 -3.23 11.03 2.04
C VAL A 102 -3.97 11.76 0.90
N VAL A 103 -3.44 11.67 -0.32
CA VAL A 103 -4.00 12.37 -1.49
C VAL A 103 -5.23 11.66 -2.07
N ASP A 104 -6.10 12.41 -2.74
CA ASP A 104 -7.36 11.89 -3.29
C ASP A 104 -7.21 10.69 -4.24
N PRO A 105 -6.19 10.59 -5.11
CA PRO A 105 -5.95 9.38 -5.89
C PRO A 105 -5.74 8.12 -5.03
N VAL A 106 -5.03 8.23 -3.90
CA VAL A 106 -4.81 7.11 -2.98
C VAL A 106 -6.12 6.72 -2.29
N TRP A 107 -6.93 7.71 -1.88
CA TRP A 107 -8.28 7.46 -1.35
C TRP A 107 -9.19 6.75 -2.36
N ALA A 108 -9.11 7.12 -3.64
CA ALA A 108 -9.89 6.47 -4.69
C ALA A 108 -9.48 5.01 -4.89
N LEU A 109 -8.18 4.73 -4.90
CA LEU A 109 -7.64 3.36 -4.96
C LEU A 109 -8.05 2.54 -3.72
N TYR A 110 -7.98 3.13 -2.54
CA TYR A 110 -8.45 2.50 -1.31
C TYR A 110 -9.93 2.11 -1.37
N ALA A 111 -10.79 3.01 -1.85
CA ALA A 111 -12.21 2.70 -2.04
C ALA A 111 -12.42 1.53 -3.01
N GLN A 112 -11.63 1.42 -4.08
CA GLN A 112 -11.66 0.26 -4.99
C GLN A 112 -11.26 -1.04 -4.29
N VAL A 113 -10.23 -0.99 -3.43
CA VAL A 113 -9.79 -2.15 -2.63
C VAL A 113 -10.89 -2.61 -1.69
N ILE A 114 -11.50 -1.70 -0.93
CA ILE A 114 -12.57 -2.04 0.02
C ILE A 114 -13.81 -2.56 -0.71
N ALA A 115 -14.21 -1.95 -1.82
CA ALA A 115 -15.35 -2.41 -2.62
C ALA A 115 -15.19 -3.86 -3.14
N ARG A 116 -13.96 -4.30 -3.39
CA ARG A 116 -13.65 -5.65 -3.90
C ARG A 116 -13.33 -6.66 -2.80
N GLY A 117 -12.57 -6.25 -1.80
CA GLY A 117 -12.01 -7.12 -0.76
C GLY A 117 -12.81 -7.16 0.55
N GLY A 118 -13.81 -6.27 0.67
CA GLY A 118 -14.54 -6.00 1.89
C GLY A 118 -13.74 -5.15 2.89
N PRO A 119 -14.37 -4.77 4.02
CA PRO A 119 -13.69 -4.02 5.07
C PRO A 119 -12.52 -4.81 5.66
N ARG A 120 -11.40 -4.11 5.93
CA ARG A 120 -10.19 -4.66 6.55
C ARG A 120 -9.64 -3.66 7.58
N PRO A 121 -8.88 -4.13 8.59
CA PRO A 121 -8.08 -3.24 9.43
C PRO A 121 -7.28 -2.29 8.54
N THR A 122 -7.41 -0.99 8.82
CA THR A 122 -6.79 0.07 8.03
C THR A 122 -6.09 1.04 8.97
N LEU A 123 -4.83 1.34 8.68
CA LEU A 123 -3.99 2.27 9.43
C LEU A 123 -3.68 3.48 8.54
N ILE A 124 -3.80 4.69 9.11
CA ILE A 124 -3.27 5.90 8.50
C ILE A 124 -1.83 6.05 8.98
N GLU A 125 -0.89 6.00 8.05
CA GLU A 125 0.54 5.98 8.31
C GLU A 125 1.14 7.38 8.16
N TRP A 126 1.89 7.76 9.19
CA TRP A 126 2.63 9.01 9.29
C TRP A 126 3.99 8.74 9.94
N ASP A 127 5.05 8.66 9.14
CA ASP A 127 6.41 8.36 9.61
C ASP A 127 7.20 9.64 9.92
N ASN A 128 6.92 10.70 9.17
CA ASN A 128 7.59 11.99 9.25
C ASN A 128 6.57 13.11 9.45
N ASP A 129 7.04 14.27 9.93
CA ASP A 129 6.25 15.52 10.03
C ASP A 129 4.83 15.35 10.61
N VAL A 130 4.70 14.46 11.60
CA VAL A 130 3.42 14.04 12.18
C VAL A 130 2.58 15.26 12.58
N PRO A 131 1.37 15.44 12.01
CA PRO A 131 0.57 16.64 12.24
C PRO A 131 -0.15 16.57 13.59
N ASP A 132 -0.77 17.69 13.96
CA ASP A 132 -1.61 17.73 15.15
C ASP A 132 -2.79 16.75 15.06
N TRP A 133 -3.23 16.29 16.23
CA TRP A 133 -4.31 15.31 16.37
C TRP A 133 -5.56 15.55 15.49
N PRO A 134 -6.09 16.77 15.31
CA PRO A 134 -7.27 16.98 14.47
C PRO A 134 -7.07 16.54 13.02
N VAL A 135 -5.87 16.64 12.47
CA VAL A 135 -5.56 16.20 11.11
C VAL A 135 -5.58 14.67 11.03
N LEU A 136 -4.86 14.01 11.93
CA LEU A 136 -4.82 12.54 12.03
C LEU A 136 -6.23 11.96 12.21
N GLN A 137 -7.02 12.56 13.09
CA GLN A 137 -8.39 12.13 13.36
C GLN A 137 -9.29 12.24 12.12
N LEU A 138 -9.14 13.29 11.32
CA LEU A 138 -9.96 13.49 10.11
C LEU A 138 -9.65 12.42 9.06
N GLU A 139 -8.40 12.04 8.87
CA GLU A 139 -8.04 10.97 7.93
C GLU A 139 -8.52 9.60 8.42
N ALA A 140 -8.36 9.31 9.71
CA ALA A 140 -8.90 8.09 10.30
C ALA A 140 -10.44 8.02 10.15
N ALA A 141 -11.14 9.13 10.37
CA ALA A 141 -12.58 9.22 10.15
C ALA A 141 -12.96 9.04 8.68
N ARG A 142 -12.18 9.57 7.73
CA ARG A 142 -12.38 9.35 6.30
C ARG A 142 -12.23 7.88 5.92
N ALA A 143 -11.21 7.18 6.45
CA ALA A 143 -11.06 5.75 6.24
C ALA A 143 -12.24 4.94 6.81
N ALA A 144 -12.72 5.31 8.01
CA ALA A 144 -13.89 4.67 8.62
C ALA A 144 -15.15 4.81 7.76
N GLN A 145 -15.40 5.99 7.16
CA GLN A 145 -16.53 6.21 6.26
C GLN A 145 -16.51 5.29 5.04
N VAL A 146 -15.32 5.06 4.46
CA VAL A 146 -15.18 4.14 3.31
C VAL A 146 -15.45 2.69 3.74
N LEU A 147 -15.01 2.29 4.93
CA LEU A 147 -15.26 0.94 5.46
C LEU A 147 -16.75 0.69 5.72
N GLU A 148 -17.45 1.67 6.31
CA GLU A 148 -18.89 1.60 6.58
C GLU A 148 -19.73 1.57 5.30
N GLY A 149 -19.29 2.23 4.22
CA GLY A 149 -20.02 2.29 2.96
C GLY A 149 -20.14 0.95 2.21
N VAL A 150 -19.39 -0.08 2.63
CA VAL A 150 -19.38 -1.42 1.99
C VAL A 150 -19.85 -2.54 2.95
N ALA A 151 -20.04 -2.23 4.24
CA ALA A 151 -20.54 -3.17 5.25
C ALA A 151 -22.06 -3.39 5.15
#